data_AF-A0A2A6PZB8-F1
#
_entry.id   AF-A0A2A6PZB8-F1
#
_cell.length_a   1.000
_cell.length_b   1.000
_cell.length_c   1.000
_cell.angle_alpha   90.00
_cell.angle_beta   90.00
_cell.angle_gamma   90.00
#
_symmetry.space_group_name_H-M   'P 1'
#
loop_
_entity.id
_entity.type
_entity.pdbx_description
1 polymer ?
#
loop_
_entity_poly.entity_id
_entity_poly.type
_entity_poly.pdbx_seq_one_letter_code
_entity_poly.pdbx_strand_id
1 'polypeptide(L)' 'MLRHKPTFFRNSLDLRDKVLVKVLRKRLNLSDKQFASVVRKSGSSIAAITKEASALKEASTSK' A
#
# COMPACT_ATOMS: atom_id res chain seq x y z
N MET A 1 6.70 -7.47 31.04
CA MET A 1 6.49 -6.51 29.94
C MET A 1 6.32 -7.30 28.64
N LEU A 2 5.10 -7.42 28.12
CA LEU A 2 4.89 -8.02 26.79
C LEU A 2 5.53 -7.09 25.76
N ARG A 3 6.73 -7.47 25.29
CA ARG A 3 7.36 -6.87 24.12
C ARG A 3 6.39 -7.08 22.96
N HIS A 4 5.62 -6.05 22.62
CA HIS A 4 4.85 -6.02 21.39
C HIS A 4 5.87 -6.22 20.28
N LYS A 5 5.98 -7.46 19.77
CA LYS A 5 6.81 -7.75 18.61
C LYS A 5 6.38 -6.74 17.55
N PRO A 6 7.28 -5.94 16.95
CA PRO A 6 6.91 -5.11 15.83
C PRO A 6 6.33 -6.10 14.82
N THR A 7 5.03 -5.99 14.59
CA THR A 7 4.31 -6.83 13.65
C THR A 7 5.06 -6.62 12.37
N PHE A 8 5.91 -7.60 12.01
CA PHE A 8 6.53 -7.68 10.71
C PHE A 8 5.42 -7.29 9.75
N PHE A 9 5.67 -6.29 8.90
CA PHE A 9 4.79 -5.97 7.80
C PHE A 9 4.44 -7.31 7.15
N ARG A 10 3.29 -7.88 7.54
CA ARG A 10 2.80 -9.10 6.93
C ARG A 10 2.57 -8.69 5.49
N ASN A 11 2.66 -9.64 4.57
CA ASN A 11 2.38 -9.34 3.18
C ASN A 11 0.96 -8.77 2.98
N SER A 12 0.14 -8.72 4.04
CA SER A 12 -1.10 -7.96 4.19
C SER A 12 -0.93 -6.59 4.88
N LEU A 13 -1.36 -5.53 4.21
CA LEU A 13 -1.68 -4.21 4.73
C LEU A 13 -2.94 -4.28 5.59
N ASP A 14 -2.86 -3.81 6.84
CA ASP A 14 -4.04 -3.51 7.61
C ASP A 14 -4.55 -2.10 7.26
N LEU A 15 -5.72 -2.02 6.66
CA LEU A 15 -6.37 -0.75 6.30
C LEU A 15 -6.86 0.03 7.53
N ARG A 16 -6.94 -0.61 8.69
CA ARG A 16 -7.25 0.03 9.97
C ARG A 16 -6.03 0.77 10.54
N ASP A 17 -4.83 0.37 10.14
CA ASP A 17 -3.59 1.02 10.55
C ASP A 17 -3.30 2.24 9.67
N LYS A 18 -3.75 3.41 10.17
CA LYS A 18 -3.55 4.70 9.50
C LYS A 18 -2.07 5.05 9.30
N VAL A 19 -1.16 4.54 10.14
CA VAL A 19 0.28 4.81 10.02
C VAL A 19 0.84 4.04 8.85
N LEU A 20 0.54 2.75 8.74
CA LEU A 20 1.00 1.91 7.62
C LEU A 20 0.42 2.41 6.29
N VAL A 21 -0.86 2.77 6.25
CA VAL A 21 -1.49 3.35 5.05
C VAL A 21 -0.80 4.65 4.64
N LYS A 22 -0.51 5.55 5.59
CA LYS A 22 0.16 6.82 5.31
C LYS A 22 1.60 6.63 4.83
N VAL A 23 2.34 5.68 5.42
CA VAL A 23 3.69 5.33 4.99
C VAL A 23 3.68 4.72 3.59
N LEU A 24 2.79 3.76 3.33
CA LEU A 24 2.70 3.10 2.03
C LEU A 24 2.28 4.07 0.94
N ARG A 25 1.32 4.94 1.22
CA ARG A 25 0.91 6.02 0.31
C ARG A 25 2.07 6.95 -0.03
N LYS A 26 2.85 7.38 0.97
CA LYS A 26 4.05 8.21 0.74
C LYS A 26 5.10 7.49 -0.09
N ARG A 27 5.33 6.20 0.16
CA ARG A 27 6.30 5.39 -0.60
C ARG A 27 5.90 5.19 -2.06
N LEU A 28 4.61 4.96 -2.30
CA LEU A 28 4.08 4.73 -3.65
C LEU A 28 3.73 6.02 -4.38
N ASN A 29 3.83 7.17 -3.70
CA ASN A 29 3.49 8.49 -4.21
C ASN A 29 2.09 8.56 -4.84
N LEU A 30 1.12 7.85 -4.24
CA LEU A 30 -0.25 7.73 -4.76
C LEU A 30 -1.20 8.75 -4.12
N SER A 31 -2.17 9.22 -4.92
CA SER A 31 -3.33 9.95 -4.41
C SER A 31 -4.29 9.02 -3.65
N ASP A 32 -5.11 9.55 -2.72
CA ASP A 32 -6.10 8.76 -1.96
C ASP A 32 -6.99 7.92 -2.87
N LYS A 33 -7.43 8.51 -3.99
CA LYS A 33 -8.29 7.84 -4.97
C LYS A 33 -7.59 6.67 -5.66
N GLN A 34 -6.33 6.86 -6.06
CA GLN A 34 -5.53 5.81 -6.69
C GLN A 34 -5.23 4.70 -5.69
N PHE A 35 -4.84 5.06 -4.47
CA PHE A 35 -4.59 4.11 -3.40
C PHE A 35 -5.83 3.27 -3.07
N ALA A 36 -7.00 3.89 -2.91
CA ALA A 36 -8.25 3.18 -2.69
C ALA A 36 -8.61 2.25 -3.87
N SER A 37 -8.39 2.70 -5.11
CA SER A 37 -8.59 1.86 -6.29
C SER A 37 -7.65 0.65 -6.33
N VAL A 38 -6.37 0.85 -6.00
CA VAL A 38 -5.37 -0.22 -5.92
C VAL A 38 -5.71 -1.20 -4.81
N VAL A 39 -6.06 -0.72 -3.61
CA VAL A 39 -6.48 -1.59 -2.50
C VAL A 39 -7.73 -2.40 -2.87
N ARG A 40 -8.70 -1.81 -3.57
CA ARG A 40 -9.90 -2.53 -4.03
C ARG A 40 -9.56 -3.61 -5.07
N LYS A 41 -8.55 -3.40 -5.91
CA LYS A 41 -8.13 -4.33 -6.97
C LYS A 41 -7.19 -5.42 -6.46
N SER A 42 -6.21 -5.05 -5.62
CA SER A 42 -5.16 -5.92 -5.08
C SER A 42 -5.52 -6.62 -3.78
N GLY A 43 -6.59 -6.16 -3.11
CA GLY A 43 -6.93 -6.56 -1.76
C GLY A 43 -5.95 -6.00 -0.73
N SER A 44 -5.90 -6.63 0.44
CA SER A 44 -5.00 -6.23 1.52
C SER A 44 -3.53 -6.56 1.24
N SER A 45 -3.14 -7.22 0.15
CA SER A 45 -1.74 -7.62 -0.05
C SER A 45 -0.81 -6.46 -0.45
N ILE A 46 0.21 -6.14 0.36
CA ILE A 46 1.20 -5.06 0.12
C ILE A 46 1.98 -5.30 -1.16
N ALA A 47 2.41 -6.53 -1.42
CA ALA A 47 3.11 -6.86 -2.67
C ALA A 47 2.23 -6.58 -3.89
N ALA A 48 0.94 -6.94 -3.81
CA ALA A 48 -0.01 -6.67 -4.88
C ALA A 48 -0.33 -5.18 -5.03
N ILE A 49 -0.44 -4.44 -3.92
CA ILE A 49 -0.61 -2.98 -3.93
C ILE A 49 0.62 -2.30 -4.56
N THR A 50 1.83 -2.73 -4.20
CA THR A 50 3.08 -2.18 -4.73
C THR A 50 3.22 -2.48 -6.21
N LYS A 51 2.89 -3.70 -6.64
CA LYS A 51 2.92 -4.10 -8.07
C LYS A 51 1.94 -3.28 -8.91
N GLU A 52 0.70 -3.14 -8.46
CA GLU A 52 -0.32 -2.34 -9.15
C GLU A 52 0.01 -0.84 -9.10
N ALA A 53 0.56 -0.34 -8.00
CA ALA A 53 1.02 1.04 -7.90
C ALA A 53 2.16 1.35 -8.87
N SER A 54 3.15 0.45 -8.97
CA SER A 54 4.20 0.55 -9.98
C SER A 54 3.61 0.51 -11.39
N ALA A 55 2.67 -0.40 -11.67
CA ALA A 55 1.99 -0.46 -12.97
C ALA A 55 1.23 0.83 -13.31
N LEU A 56 0.56 1.45 -12.33
CA LEU A 56 -0.09 2.76 -12.51
C LEU A 56 0.90 3.88 -12.78
N LYS A 57 2.06 3.86 -12.13
CA LYS A 57 3.12 4.83 -12.35
C LYS A 57 3.73 4.68 -13.75
N GLU A 58 4.03 3.46 -14.18
CA GLU A 58 4.48 3.14 -15.54
C GLU A 58 3.46 3.59 -16.60
N ALA A 59 2.16 3.33 -16.38
CA ALA A 59 1.09 3.78 -17.27
C ALA A 59 0.98 5.33 -17.35
N SER A 60 1.38 6.05 -16.30
CA SER A 60 1.37 7.52 -16.28
C SER A 60 2.60 8.19 -16.90
N THR A 61 3.69 7.45 -17.10
CA THR A 61 4.95 7.98 -17.69
C THR A 61 5.13 7.65 -19.18
N SER A 62 4.18 6.93 -19.80
CA SER A 62 4.18 6.67 -21.25
C SER A 62 3.24 7.59 -22.04
N LYS A 63 3.05 8.84 -21.61
CA LYS A 63 2.29 9.84 -22.39
C LYS A 63 3.15 11.05 -22.70
#